data_AF-A0A0F8X2D1-F1
#
_entry.id   AF-A0A0F8X2D1-F1
#
_cell.length_a   1.000
_cell.length_b   1.000
_cell.length_c   1.000
_cell.angle_alpha   90.00
_cell.angle_beta   90.00
_cell.angle_gamma   90.00
#
_symmetry.space_group_name_H-M   'P 1'
#
loop_
_entity.id
_entity.type
_entity.pdbx_description
1 polymer ?
#
loop_
_entity_poly.entity_id
_entity_poly.type
_entity_poly.pdbx_seq_one_letter_code
_entity_poly.pdbx_strand_id
1 'polypeptide(L)'
;MDGLLIDSEDRYTAITNKVLAEYGKPNLPWSIKAQLQGRPQPEAVKIFSHWAQLPISQDEYAAKVAALQAVYFPESQPLPGVKTLLSKLVSTQATDQPVYIALATSSHKRNYHLKTDHLQDLFSVFPEPQRVLGDDPRIGKGRGKPLPDIYLLALETINATLRERGEKEIAPEECLVFEDAVPGVEAGRRAGMRVVWVPHLGLLEAYKGREAEVLAGLTGQHKEEEKSEPEKEADELTAARMQSSGSPGKLNDGLANLLLTLEDFPYEQYGIRPA
;
A
#
# COMPACT_ATOMS: atom_id res chain seq x y z
N MET A 1 -1.93 -3.49 -2.41
CA MET A 1 -2.92 -4.57 -2.67
C MET A 1 -4.30 -3.96 -2.62
N ASP A 2 -4.71 -3.53 -1.43
CA ASP A 2 -5.89 -2.71 -1.24
C ASP A 2 -5.78 -1.44 -2.09
N GLY A 3 -6.86 -1.04 -2.77
CA GLY A 3 -6.91 0.18 -3.58
C GLY A 3 -6.11 0.14 -4.90
N LEU A 4 -5.34 -0.92 -5.14
CA LEU A 4 -4.46 -1.07 -6.30
C LEU A 4 -4.76 -2.33 -7.13
N LEU A 5 -4.77 -3.49 -6.47
CA LEU A 5 -5.09 -4.76 -7.13
C LEU A 5 -6.59 -5.06 -7.04
N ILE A 6 -7.23 -4.62 -5.96
CA ILE A 6 -8.65 -4.82 -5.70
C ILE A 6 -9.28 -3.54 -5.13
N ASP A 7 -10.58 -3.36 -5.33
CA ASP A 7 -11.40 -2.20 -4.90
C ASP A 7 -11.67 -2.13 -3.38
N SER A 8 -10.87 -2.81 -2.55
CA SER A 8 -11.15 -2.97 -1.12
C SER A 8 -11.13 -1.67 -0.31
N GLU A 9 -10.46 -0.61 -0.79
CA GLU A 9 -10.50 0.73 -0.18
C GLU A 9 -11.90 1.36 -0.21
N ASP A 10 -12.70 1.05 -1.23
CA ASP A 10 -14.10 1.48 -1.28
C ASP A 10 -14.95 0.68 -0.29
N ARG A 11 -14.62 -0.59 -0.09
CA ARG A 11 -15.25 -1.45 0.94
C ARG A 11 -14.91 -0.94 2.35
N TYR A 12 -13.65 -0.59 2.61
CA TYR A 12 -13.24 0.06 3.86
C TYR A 12 -14.06 1.33 4.12
N THR A 13 -14.18 2.19 3.12
CA THR A 13 -14.94 3.45 3.22
C THR A 13 -16.42 3.19 3.52
N ALA A 14 -17.04 2.22 2.83
CA ALA A 14 -18.44 1.85 3.04
C ALA A 14 -18.68 1.29 4.46
N ILE A 15 -17.79 0.42 4.95
CA ILE A 15 -17.85 -0.13 6.30
C ILE A 15 -17.76 0.98 7.34
N THR A 16 -16.76 1.86 7.22
CA THR A 16 -16.55 2.97 8.15
C THR A 16 -17.75 3.92 8.15
N ASN A 17 -18.27 4.29 6.97
CA ASN A 17 -19.45 5.17 6.87
C ASN A 17 -20.71 4.54 7.46
N LYS A 18 -20.87 3.23 7.35
CA LYS A 18 -22.00 2.51 7.97
C LYS A 18 -21.95 2.62 9.49
N VAL A 19 -20.78 2.43 10.10
CA VAL A 19 -20.60 2.61 11.55
C VAL A 19 -20.78 4.08 11.94
N LEU A 20 -20.21 5.04 11.19
CA LEU A 20 -20.37 6.47 11.46
C LEU A 20 -21.86 6.90 11.47
N ALA A 21 -22.65 6.39 10.52
CA ALA A 21 -24.08 6.69 10.42
C ALA A 21 -24.88 6.22 11.63
N GLU A 22 -24.52 5.08 12.26
CA GLU A 22 -25.17 4.60 13.50
C GLU A 22 -25.06 5.61 14.66
N TYR A 23 -24.03 6.46 14.64
CA TYR A 23 -23.77 7.48 15.67
C TYR A 23 -24.04 8.91 15.18
N GLY A 24 -24.75 9.08 14.06
CA GLY A 24 -25.09 10.40 13.51
C GLY A 24 -23.87 11.21 13.05
N LYS A 25 -22.74 10.56 12.77
CA LYS A 25 -21.54 11.23 12.24
C LYS A 25 -21.62 11.37 10.72
N PRO A 26 -21.02 12.41 10.13
CA PRO A 26 -20.92 12.53 8.68
C PRO A 26 -20.07 11.39 8.10
N ASN A 27 -20.21 11.16 6.79
CA ASN A 27 -19.32 10.27 6.06
C ASN A 27 -17.86 10.73 6.19
N LEU A 28 -16.95 9.76 6.16
CA LEU A 28 -15.51 9.95 6.22
C LEU A 28 -15.05 10.89 5.09
N PRO A 29 -14.59 12.10 5.41
CA PRO A 29 -14.12 13.05 4.40
C PRO A 29 -12.75 12.62 3.86
N TRP A 30 -12.44 13.04 2.63
CA TRP A 30 -11.16 12.74 2.00
C TRP A 30 -9.95 13.27 2.77
N SER A 31 -10.09 14.41 3.45
CA SER A 31 -9.06 14.97 4.32
C SER A 31 -8.61 14.00 5.41
N ILE A 32 -9.49 13.11 5.86
CA ILE A 32 -9.18 12.07 6.85
C ILE A 32 -8.86 10.75 6.16
N LYS A 33 -9.66 10.33 5.16
CA LYS A 33 -9.43 9.07 4.42
C LYS A 33 -8.01 9.00 3.87
N ALA A 34 -7.50 10.10 3.29
CA ALA A 34 -6.15 10.20 2.75
C ALA A 34 -5.06 9.93 3.80
N GLN A 35 -5.32 10.24 5.07
CA GLN A 35 -4.39 9.97 6.17
C GLN A 35 -4.43 8.51 6.63
N LEU A 36 -5.54 7.80 6.41
CA LEU A 36 -5.71 6.40 6.84
C LEU A 36 -5.13 5.41 5.84
N GLN A 37 -5.30 5.69 4.54
CA GLN A 37 -5.00 4.78 3.44
C GLN A 37 -3.51 4.38 3.42
N GLY A 38 -3.24 3.07 3.32
CA GLY A 38 -1.90 2.49 3.25
C GLY A 38 -1.10 2.44 4.57
N ARG A 39 -1.58 3.08 5.65
CA ARG A 39 -0.91 3.06 6.97
C ARG A 39 -1.10 1.72 7.71
N PRO A 40 -0.20 1.39 8.65
CA PRO A 40 -0.43 0.32 9.60
C PRO A 40 -1.71 0.55 10.40
N GLN A 41 -2.46 -0.54 10.66
CA GLN A 41 -3.76 -0.47 11.33
C GLN A 41 -3.75 0.30 12.67
N PRO A 42 -2.76 0.11 13.58
CA PRO A 42 -2.75 0.84 14.86
C PRO A 42 -2.67 2.37 14.70
N GLU A 43 -1.94 2.87 13.69
CA GLU A 43 -1.82 4.30 13.41
C GLU A 43 -3.12 4.85 12.81
N ALA A 44 -3.68 4.13 11.83
CA ALA A 44 -4.96 4.51 11.23
C ALA A 44 -6.09 4.58 12.27
N VAL A 45 -6.14 3.65 13.23
CA VAL A 45 -7.14 3.65 14.31
C VAL A 45 -7.00 4.88 15.21
N LYS A 46 -5.78 5.33 15.52
CA LYS A 46 -5.55 6.55 16.32
C LYS A 46 -6.11 7.80 15.62
N ILE A 47 -5.75 8.00 14.35
CA ILE A 47 -6.19 9.14 13.54
C ILE A 47 -7.73 9.12 13.43
N PHE A 48 -8.31 7.97 13.06
CA PHE A 48 -9.75 7.83 12.93
C PHE A 48 -10.47 8.12 14.25
N SER A 49 -10.01 7.55 15.38
CA SER A 49 -10.67 7.71 16.67
C SER A 49 -10.67 9.16 17.14
N HIS A 50 -9.55 9.88 16.92
CA HIS A 50 -9.42 11.29 17.26
C HIS A 50 -10.42 12.16 16.48
N TRP A 51 -10.56 11.90 15.17
CA TRP A 51 -11.52 12.64 14.33
C TRP A 51 -12.98 12.24 14.61
N ALA A 52 -13.26 10.94 14.64
CA ALA A 52 -14.63 10.43 14.69
C ALA A 52 -15.30 10.68 16.04
N GLN A 53 -14.54 10.62 17.16
CA GLN A 53 -15.04 10.79 18.52
C GLN A 53 -16.37 10.05 18.75
N LEU A 54 -16.38 8.75 18.43
CA LEU A 54 -17.54 7.90 18.61
C LEU A 54 -17.77 7.64 20.11
N PRO A 55 -19.03 7.61 20.59
CA PRO A 55 -19.35 7.36 21.98
C PRO A 55 -19.31 5.87 22.33
N ILE A 56 -18.30 5.15 21.85
CA ILE A 56 -18.09 3.71 22.06
C ILE A 56 -16.62 3.41 22.32
N SER A 57 -16.34 2.25 22.92
CA SER A 57 -14.97 1.80 23.10
C SER A 57 -14.31 1.41 21.77
N GLN A 58 -12.98 1.38 21.74
CA GLN A 58 -12.24 0.88 20.58
C GLN A 58 -12.55 -0.60 20.28
N ASP A 59 -12.79 -1.40 21.32
CA ASP A 59 -13.15 -2.82 21.18
C ASP A 59 -14.54 -2.99 20.55
N GLU A 60 -15.51 -2.17 20.95
CA GLU A 60 -16.85 -2.18 20.36
C GLU A 60 -16.80 -1.74 18.89
N TYR A 61 -16.04 -0.68 18.58
CA TYR A 61 -15.82 -0.24 17.21
C TYR A 61 -15.15 -1.34 16.37
N ALA A 62 -14.10 -1.97 16.90
CA ALA A 62 -13.38 -3.05 16.22
C ALA A 62 -14.30 -4.25 15.96
N ALA A 63 -15.16 -4.62 16.90
CA ALA A 63 -16.13 -5.71 16.73
C ALA A 63 -17.15 -5.39 15.62
N LYS A 64 -17.72 -4.17 15.61
CA LYS A 64 -18.64 -3.72 14.56
C LYS A 64 -17.99 -3.73 13.18
N VAL A 65 -16.80 -3.15 13.07
CA VAL A 65 -16.02 -3.15 11.83
C VAL A 65 -15.69 -4.57 11.39
N ALA A 66 -15.23 -5.44 12.29
CA ALA A 66 -14.87 -6.82 11.97
C ALA A 66 -16.07 -7.64 11.44
N ALA A 67 -17.26 -7.42 11.99
CA ALA A 67 -18.50 -8.04 11.51
C ALA A 67 -18.86 -7.57 10.10
N LEU A 68 -18.77 -6.26 9.84
CA LEU A 68 -19.01 -5.70 8.51
C LEU A 68 -17.94 -6.15 7.50
N GLN A 69 -16.67 -6.20 7.89
CA GLN A 69 -15.58 -6.70 7.04
C GLN A 69 -15.84 -8.13 6.55
N ALA A 70 -16.36 -9.01 7.41
CA ALA A 70 -16.69 -10.38 7.03
C ALA A 70 -17.79 -10.46 5.96
N VAL A 71 -18.62 -9.42 5.82
CA VAL A 71 -19.66 -9.34 4.79
C VAL A 71 -19.15 -8.66 3.52
N TYR A 72 -18.47 -7.52 3.66
CA TYR A 72 -18.15 -6.65 2.52
C TYR A 72 -16.82 -7.01 1.82
N PHE A 73 -15.83 -7.58 2.52
CA PHE A 73 -14.55 -7.92 1.88
C PHE A 73 -14.64 -9.07 0.86
N PRO A 74 -15.47 -10.11 1.05
CA PRO A 74 -15.70 -11.13 0.02
C PRO A 74 -16.32 -10.59 -1.28
N GLU A 75 -16.82 -9.34 -1.28
CA GLU A 75 -17.33 -8.69 -2.50
C GLU A 75 -16.25 -7.95 -3.28
N SER A 76 -15.03 -7.83 -2.74
CA SER A 76 -13.95 -7.07 -3.39
C SER A 76 -13.66 -7.61 -4.79
N GLN A 77 -13.46 -6.73 -5.75
CA GLN A 77 -13.21 -7.06 -7.15
C GLN A 77 -11.86 -6.54 -7.62
N PRO A 78 -11.23 -7.20 -8.61
CA PRO A 78 -10.02 -6.71 -9.23
C PRO A 78 -10.26 -5.36 -9.90
N LEU A 79 -9.32 -4.42 -9.74
CA LEU A 79 -9.38 -3.13 -10.43
C LEU A 79 -9.07 -3.27 -11.93
N PRO A 80 -9.49 -2.29 -12.77
CA PRO A 80 -9.19 -2.30 -14.20
C PRO A 80 -7.70 -2.48 -14.50
N GLY A 81 -7.39 -3.27 -15.52
CA GLY A 81 -6.01 -3.57 -15.93
C GLY A 81 -5.26 -4.62 -15.10
N VAL A 82 -5.66 -4.90 -13.85
CA VAL A 82 -4.90 -5.78 -12.93
C VAL A 82 -4.70 -7.19 -13.49
N LYS A 83 -5.76 -7.81 -14.05
CA LYS A 83 -5.66 -9.16 -14.63
C LYS A 83 -4.65 -9.21 -15.78
N THR A 84 -4.73 -8.24 -16.68
CA THR A 84 -3.80 -8.10 -17.82
C THR A 84 -2.39 -7.82 -17.35
N LEU A 85 -2.23 -6.93 -16.35
CA LEU A 85 -0.94 -6.62 -15.76
C LEU A 85 -0.25 -7.86 -15.24
N LEU A 86 -0.90 -8.59 -14.33
CA LEU A 86 -0.33 -9.79 -13.71
C LEU A 86 -0.07 -10.88 -14.75
N SER A 87 -0.98 -11.11 -15.69
CA SER A 87 -0.78 -12.10 -16.76
C SER A 87 0.44 -11.78 -17.62
N LYS A 88 0.61 -10.51 -18.03
CA LYS A 88 1.79 -10.07 -18.80
C LYS A 88 3.07 -10.15 -17.98
N LEU A 89 3.07 -9.81 -16.70
CA LEU A 89 4.24 -9.97 -15.83
C LEU A 89 4.63 -11.45 -15.69
N VAL A 90 3.67 -12.34 -15.47
CA VAL A 90 3.92 -13.80 -15.40
C VAL A 90 4.46 -14.34 -16.72
N SER A 91 3.98 -13.84 -17.86
CA SER A 91 4.47 -14.30 -19.18
C SER A 91 5.97 -14.07 -19.40
N THR A 92 6.56 -13.07 -18.71
CA THR A 92 8.00 -12.79 -18.79
C THR A 92 8.86 -13.96 -18.31
N GLN A 93 8.30 -14.88 -17.52
CA GLN A 93 8.99 -16.09 -17.06
C GLN A 93 9.41 -17.01 -18.22
N ALA A 94 8.79 -16.87 -19.40
CA ALA A 94 9.18 -17.59 -20.61
C ALA A 94 10.28 -16.89 -21.43
N THR A 95 10.77 -15.74 -20.97
CA THR A 95 11.78 -14.92 -21.66
C THR A 95 13.17 -15.06 -21.03
N ASP A 96 14.18 -14.45 -21.65
CA ASP A 96 15.54 -14.35 -21.10
C ASP A 96 15.67 -13.34 -19.95
N GLN A 97 14.63 -12.53 -19.70
CA GLN A 97 14.58 -11.49 -18.67
C GLN A 97 13.31 -11.63 -17.81
N PRO A 98 13.21 -12.69 -16.98
CA PRO A 98 12.04 -12.94 -16.15
C PRO A 98 11.83 -11.85 -15.09
N VAL A 99 10.59 -11.41 -14.93
CA VAL A 99 10.16 -10.55 -13.83
C VAL A 99 9.63 -11.40 -12.69
N TYR A 100 10.20 -11.24 -11.50
CA TYR A 100 9.74 -11.87 -10.27
C TYR A 100 8.75 -10.94 -9.56
N ILE A 101 7.71 -11.53 -8.97
CA ILE A 101 6.61 -10.77 -8.36
C ILE A 101 6.38 -11.19 -6.91
N ALA A 102 6.33 -10.20 -6.02
CA ALA A 102 5.99 -10.37 -4.62
C ALA A 102 4.77 -9.50 -4.26
N LEU A 103 4.02 -9.93 -3.25
CA LEU A 103 2.91 -9.15 -2.70
C LEU A 103 3.37 -8.51 -1.38
N ALA A 104 3.24 -7.19 -1.29
CA ALA A 104 3.44 -6.43 -0.06
C ALA A 104 2.15 -5.71 0.33
N THR A 105 1.57 -6.03 1.49
CA THR A 105 0.31 -5.42 1.95
C THR A 105 0.34 -5.10 3.45
N SER A 106 -0.21 -3.95 3.83
CA SER A 106 -0.44 -3.58 5.24
C SER A 106 -1.62 -4.35 5.86
N SER A 107 -2.38 -5.11 5.06
CA SER A 107 -3.45 -5.99 5.55
C SER A 107 -2.89 -7.14 6.38
N HIS A 108 -3.46 -7.36 7.56
CA HIS A 108 -3.19 -8.55 8.37
C HIS A 108 -3.80 -9.81 7.73
N LYS A 109 -3.27 -10.98 8.11
CA LYS A 109 -3.64 -12.29 7.54
C LYS A 109 -5.14 -12.54 7.45
N ARG A 110 -5.91 -12.27 8.51
CA ARG A 110 -7.38 -12.42 8.52
C ARG A 110 -8.04 -11.62 7.38
N ASN A 111 -7.68 -10.35 7.25
CA ASN A 111 -8.31 -9.46 6.28
C ASN A 111 -7.80 -9.72 4.87
N TYR A 112 -6.55 -10.17 4.71
CA TYR A 112 -6.05 -10.69 3.44
C TYR A 112 -6.94 -11.84 2.94
N HIS A 113 -7.21 -12.85 3.78
CA HIS A 113 -8.05 -13.99 3.38
C HIS A 113 -9.47 -13.58 3.02
N LEU A 114 -10.12 -12.76 3.85
CA LEU A 114 -11.47 -12.26 3.57
C LEU A 114 -11.59 -11.53 2.23
N LYS A 115 -10.52 -10.90 1.75
CA LYS A 115 -10.51 -10.13 0.49
C LYS A 115 -10.10 -10.94 -0.73
N THR A 116 -9.41 -12.08 -0.54
CA THR A 116 -8.67 -12.75 -1.62
C THR A 116 -9.03 -14.22 -1.81
N ASP A 117 -9.66 -14.87 -0.83
CA ASP A 117 -9.98 -16.30 -0.90
C ASP A 117 -10.95 -16.64 -2.04
N HIS A 118 -11.77 -15.68 -2.51
CA HIS A 118 -12.63 -15.82 -3.69
C HIS A 118 -11.96 -15.38 -5.01
N LEU A 119 -10.72 -14.88 -4.95
CA LEU A 119 -9.92 -14.38 -6.07
C LEU A 119 -8.62 -15.18 -6.25
N GLN A 120 -8.65 -16.48 -5.96
CA GLN A 120 -7.45 -17.34 -5.97
C GLN A 120 -6.72 -17.31 -7.31
N ASP A 121 -7.45 -17.32 -8.43
CA ASP A 121 -6.86 -17.23 -9.77
C ASP A 121 -5.99 -15.98 -9.93
N LEU A 122 -6.41 -14.85 -9.36
CA LEU A 122 -5.67 -13.60 -9.42
C LEU A 122 -4.43 -13.62 -8.52
N PHE A 123 -4.56 -14.13 -7.30
CA PHE A 123 -3.50 -14.07 -6.28
C PHE A 123 -2.54 -15.26 -6.31
N SER A 124 -2.86 -16.32 -7.05
CA SER A 124 -2.00 -17.49 -7.25
C SER A 124 -0.66 -17.14 -7.90
N VAL A 125 -0.59 -16.04 -8.64
CA VAL A 125 0.62 -15.54 -9.30
C VAL A 125 1.72 -15.16 -8.31
N PHE A 126 1.35 -14.80 -7.07
CA PHE A 126 2.31 -14.50 -6.00
C PHE A 126 2.61 -15.78 -5.22
N PRO A 127 3.85 -16.32 -5.25
CA PRO A 127 4.22 -17.47 -4.44
C PRO A 127 4.01 -17.20 -2.95
N GLU A 128 3.56 -18.20 -2.18
CA GLU A 128 3.26 -18.03 -0.75
C GLU A 128 4.43 -17.44 0.07
N PRO A 129 5.70 -17.86 -0.11
CA PRO A 129 6.83 -17.26 0.60
C PRO A 129 7.07 -15.77 0.27
N GLN A 130 6.55 -15.30 -0.87
CA GLN A 130 6.70 -13.95 -1.40
C GLN A 130 5.47 -13.07 -1.12
N ARG A 131 4.57 -13.53 -0.23
CA ARG A 131 3.45 -12.74 0.29
C ARG A 131 3.81 -12.19 1.67
N VAL A 132 4.14 -10.91 1.71
CA VAL A 132 4.44 -10.16 2.94
C VAL A 132 3.18 -9.41 3.38
N LEU A 133 2.62 -9.81 4.52
CA LEU A 133 1.40 -9.25 5.11
C LEU A 133 1.74 -8.28 6.25
N GLY A 134 0.76 -7.48 6.67
CA GLY A 134 1.00 -6.39 7.63
C GLY A 134 1.33 -6.87 9.06
N ASP A 135 0.95 -8.10 9.37
CA ASP A 135 1.25 -8.80 10.62
C ASP A 135 2.43 -9.79 10.49
N ASP A 136 3.23 -9.67 9.43
CA ASP A 136 4.45 -10.47 9.27
C ASP A 136 5.47 -10.13 10.37
N PRO A 137 5.88 -11.09 11.22
CA PRO A 137 6.76 -10.83 12.35
C PRO A 137 8.18 -10.40 11.94
N ARG A 138 8.55 -10.60 10.67
CA ARG A 138 9.83 -10.13 10.12
C ARG A 138 9.83 -8.61 9.93
N ILE A 139 8.67 -7.98 9.85
CA ILE A 139 8.53 -6.52 9.89
C ILE A 139 8.65 -6.10 11.35
N GLY A 140 9.74 -5.41 11.69
CA GLY A 140 9.97 -4.93 13.06
C GLY A 140 8.79 -4.10 13.57
N LYS A 141 8.52 -4.16 14.89
CA LYS A 141 7.39 -3.42 15.48
C LYS A 141 7.46 -1.93 15.16
N GLY A 142 6.40 -1.41 14.55
CA GLY A 142 6.31 -0.01 14.13
C GLY A 142 7.26 0.35 12.98
N ARG A 143 7.63 -0.66 12.18
CA ARG A 143 8.38 -0.51 10.92
C ARG A 143 7.52 -0.72 9.68
N GLY A 144 6.22 -0.50 9.81
CA GLY A 144 5.32 -0.44 8.65
C GLY A 144 5.53 0.85 7.84
N LYS A 145 4.79 0.99 6.74
CA LYS A 145 4.81 2.18 5.88
C LYS A 145 4.58 3.45 6.71
N PRO A 146 5.33 4.55 6.50
CA PRO A 146 6.17 4.83 5.33
C PRO A 146 7.60 4.28 5.40
N LEU A 147 7.94 3.43 6.37
CA LEU A 147 9.26 2.80 6.39
C LEU A 147 9.37 1.71 5.29
N PRO A 148 10.57 1.50 4.72
CA PRO A 148 10.77 0.70 3.52
C PRO A 148 10.70 -0.82 3.76
N ASP A 149 10.63 -1.25 5.01
CA ASP A 149 10.83 -2.64 5.44
C ASP A 149 9.97 -3.65 4.71
N ILE A 150 8.70 -3.33 4.47
CA ILE A 150 7.80 -4.28 3.81
C ILE A 150 8.23 -4.57 2.36
N TYR A 151 8.79 -3.57 1.66
CA TYR A 151 9.30 -3.75 0.30
C TYR A 151 10.68 -4.40 0.29
N LEU A 152 11.56 -4.02 1.22
CA LEU A 152 12.86 -4.67 1.38
C LEU A 152 12.71 -6.14 1.75
N LEU A 153 11.75 -6.46 2.62
CA LEU A 153 11.41 -7.83 2.98
C LEU A 153 10.85 -8.58 1.77
N ALA A 154 9.92 -7.98 1.00
CA ALA A 154 9.41 -8.59 -0.22
C ALA A 154 10.54 -8.91 -1.23
N LEU A 155 11.47 -7.98 -1.42
CA LEU A 155 12.68 -8.21 -2.24
C LEU A 155 13.53 -9.36 -1.67
N GLU A 156 13.78 -9.40 -0.36
CA GLU A 156 14.55 -10.49 0.25
C GLU A 156 13.87 -11.85 0.06
N THR A 157 12.54 -11.94 0.09
CA THR A 157 11.85 -13.22 -0.18
C THR A 157 12.09 -13.73 -1.61
N ILE A 158 12.21 -12.83 -2.58
CA ILE A 158 12.60 -13.17 -3.95
C ILE A 158 14.07 -13.56 -3.98
N ASN A 159 14.96 -12.72 -3.43
CA ASN A 159 16.41 -12.95 -3.45
C ASN A 159 16.82 -14.24 -2.71
N ALA A 160 16.12 -14.62 -1.63
CA ALA A 160 16.33 -15.91 -0.99
C ALA A 160 16.05 -17.08 -1.95
N THR A 161 14.98 -17.00 -2.74
CA THR A 161 14.66 -18.01 -3.76
C THR A 161 15.71 -18.04 -4.86
N LEU A 162 16.18 -16.88 -5.32
CA LEU A 162 17.22 -16.78 -6.36
C LEU A 162 18.55 -17.35 -5.86
N ARG A 163 18.92 -17.03 -4.63
CA ARG A 163 20.13 -17.51 -3.96
C ARG A 163 20.15 -19.03 -3.83
N GLU A 164 19.02 -19.65 -3.49
CA GLU A 164 18.87 -21.11 -3.46
C GLU A 164 19.06 -21.77 -4.84
N ARG A 165 18.72 -21.06 -5.91
CA ARG A 165 18.90 -21.51 -7.30
C ARG A 165 20.28 -21.18 -7.89
N GLY A 166 21.11 -20.43 -7.15
CA GLY A 166 22.38 -19.91 -7.66
C GLY A 166 22.21 -18.82 -8.74
N GLU A 167 21.05 -18.16 -8.76
CA GLU A 167 20.73 -17.05 -9.68
C GLU A 167 21.21 -15.71 -9.10
N LYS A 168 21.39 -14.70 -9.97
CA LYS A 168 21.79 -13.35 -9.56
C LYS A 168 20.66 -12.71 -8.73
N GLU A 169 20.99 -12.17 -7.56
CA GLU A 169 20.06 -11.38 -6.74
C GLU A 169 19.69 -10.04 -7.42
N ILE A 170 18.48 -9.57 -7.11
CA ILE A 170 17.91 -8.33 -7.61
C ILE A 170 18.26 -7.20 -6.64
N ALA A 171 18.76 -6.08 -7.17
CA ALA A 171 19.02 -4.87 -6.40
C ALA A 171 17.74 -4.01 -6.25
N PRO A 172 17.61 -3.18 -5.21
CA PRO A 172 16.44 -2.32 -5.04
C PRO A 172 16.14 -1.41 -6.24
N GLU A 173 17.17 -0.89 -6.92
CA GLU A 173 17.04 -0.06 -8.12
C GLU A 173 16.50 -0.82 -9.35
N GLU A 174 16.57 -2.15 -9.34
CA GLU A 174 15.98 -3.04 -10.35
C GLU A 174 14.50 -3.35 -10.03
N CYS A 175 13.97 -2.88 -8.90
CA CYS A 175 12.59 -3.13 -8.48
C CYS A 175 11.62 -2.02 -8.90
N LEU A 176 10.39 -2.42 -9.20
CA LEU A 176 9.26 -1.52 -9.46
C LEU A 176 8.11 -1.80 -8.48
N VAL A 177 7.81 -0.83 -7.62
CA VAL A 177 6.68 -0.86 -6.70
C VAL A 177 5.46 -0.26 -7.37
N PHE A 178 4.32 -0.94 -7.27
CA PHE A 178 3.01 -0.35 -7.59
C PHE A 178 2.30 -0.01 -6.28
N GLU A 179 1.77 1.20 -6.18
CA GLU A 179 1.11 1.71 -4.97
C GLU A 179 -0.02 2.68 -5.29
N ASP A 180 -1.07 2.69 -4.48
CA ASP A 180 -2.16 3.66 -4.51
C ASP A 180 -2.02 4.72 -3.40
N ALA A 181 -1.38 4.39 -2.29
CA ALA A 181 -1.34 5.19 -1.08
C ALA A 181 -0.04 5.99 -0.90
N VAL A 182 -0.15 7.21 -0.38
CA VAL A 182 0.99 8.12 -0.14
C VAL A 182 2.08 7.51 0.76
N PRO A 183 1.77 6.89 1.92
CA PRO A 183 2.81 6.25 2.74
C PRO A 183 3.53 5.10 2.03
N GLY A 184 2.82 4.39 1.13
CA GLY A 184 3.40 3.33 0.33
C GLY A 184 4.36 3.85 -0.72
N VAL A 185 4.03 4.97 -1.38
CA VAL A 185 4.96 5.64 -2.30
C VAL A 185 6.24 6.01 -1.56
N GLU A 186 6.15 6.70 -0.43
CA GLU A 186 7.33 7.07 0.36
C GLU A 186 8.16 5.84 0.78
N ALA A 187 7.52 4.77 1.23
CA ALA A 187 8.21 3.53 1.58
C ALA A 187 8.96 2.92 0.39
N GLY A 188 8.36 2.92 -0.81
CA GLY A 188 9.01 2.46 -2.04
C GLY A 188 10.23 3.33 -2.41
N ARG A 189 10.10 4.66 -2.31
CA ARG A 189 11.23 5.58 -2.54
C ARG A 189 12.37 5.35 -1.55
N ARG A 190 12.05 5.20 -0.25
CA ARG A 190 13.02 4.92 0.82
C ARG A 190 13.72 3.58 0.66
N ALA A 191 13.05 2.61 0.03
CA ALA A 191 13.63 1.31 -0.28
C ALA A 191 14.66 1.41 -1.43
N GLY A 192 14.80 2.56 -2.11
CA GLY A 192 15.65 2.72 -3.29
C GLY A 192 15.00 2.22 -4.58
N MET A 193 13.69 1.96 -4.56
CA MET A 193 12.97 1.36 -5.68
C MET A 193 12.29 2.40 -6.57
N ARG A 194 12.02 2.03 -7.82
CA ARG A 194 11.11 2.79 -8.68
C ARG A 194 9.67 2.61 -8.19
N VAL A 195 8.82 3.63 -8.37
CA VAL A 195 7.43 3.57 -7.91
C VAL A 195 6.46 4.02 -9.00
N VAL A 196 5.39 3.26 -9.22
CA VAL A 196 4.21 3.71 -9.95
C VAL A 196 3.11 3.98 -8.95
N TRP A 197 2.74 5.26 -8.83
CA TRP A 197 1.62 5.70 -8.00
C TRP A 197 0.33 5.68 -8.83
N VAL A 198 -0.67 4.92 -8.36
CA VAL A 198 -1.99 4.72 -8.98
C VAL A 198 -3.08 5.05 -7.97
N PRO A 199 -3.25 6.34 -7.62
CA PRO A 199 -4.19 6.74 -6.59
C PRO A 199 -5.65 6.62 -7.05
N HIS A 200 -6.53 6.35 -6.09
CA HIS A 200 -7.95 6.66 -6.26
C HIS A 200 -8.14 8.15 -6.56
N LEU A 201 -9.07 8.52 -7.45
CA LEU A 201 -9.27 9.92 -7.90
C LEU A 201 -9.49 10.91 -6.75
N GLY A 202 -10.23 10.51 -5.72
CA GLY A 202 -10.43 11.34 -4.54
C GLY A 202 -9.16 11.55 -3.69
N LEU A 203 -8.22 10.59 -3.70
CA LEU A 203 -6.90 10.78 -3.08
C LEU A 203 -6.06 11.74 -3.92
N LEU A 204 -6.10 11.59 -5.25
CA LEU A 204 -5.42 12.50 -6.16
C LEU A 204 -5.89 13.95 -5.98
N GLU A 205 -7.20 14.18 -5.89
CA GLU A 205 -7.73 15.53 -5.62
C GLU A 205 -7.31 16.06 -4.24
N ALA A 206 -7.21 15.20 -3.22
CA ALA A 206 -6.72 15.60 -1.89
C ALA A 206 -5.25 16.07 -1.90
N TYR A 207 -4.47 15.66 -2.90
CA TYR A 207 -3.06 16.04 -3.11
C TYR A 207 -2.84 16.91 -4.35
N LYS A 208 -3.89 17.56 -4.86
CA LYS A 208 -3.80 18.42 -6.03
C LYS A 208 -2.75 19.52 -5.87
N GLY A 209 -1.84 19.61 -6.83
CA GLY A 209 -0.71 20.53 -6.81
C GLY A 209 0.47 20.08 -5.93
N ARG A 210 0.38 18.90 -5.31
CA ARG A 210 1.43 18.27 -4.48
C ARG A 210 1.82 16.88 -5.00
N GLU A 211 1.43 16.53 -6.22
CA GLU A 211 1.70 15.23 -6.83
C GLU A 211 3.21 14.94 -6.89
N ALA A 212 4.02 15.95 -7.23
CA ALA A 212 5.48 15.84 -7.24
C ALA A 212 6.07 15.54 -5.85
N GLU A 213 5.48 16.07 -4.77
CA GLU A 213 5.90 15.74 -3.41
C GLU A 213 5.56 14.29 -3.05
N VAL A 214 4.37 13.82 -3.44
CA VAL A 214 3.98 12.42 -3.27
C VAL A 214 4.95 11.50 -3.99
N LEU A 215 5.21 11.76 -5.27
CA LEU A 215 6.14 10.96 -6.09
C LEU A 215 7.57 10.96 -5.53
N ALA A 216 8.00 12.03 -4.88
CA ALA A 216 9.29 12.08 -4.19
C ALA A 216 9.27 11.41 -2.80
N GLY A 217 8.11 11.09 -2.23
CA GLY A 217 7.98 10.61 -0.86
C GLY A 217 8.27 11.71 0.19
N LEU A 218 7.95 12.96 -0.13
CA LEU A 218 8.29 14.15 0.67
C LEU A 218 7.08 14.79 1.36
N THR A 219 5.91 14.15 1.33
CA THR A 219 4.65 14.72 1.85
C THR A 219 4.68 15.01 3.35
N GLY A 220 5.52 14.30 4.12
CA GLY A 220 5.71 14.54 5.55
C GLY A 220 6.59 15.74 5.89
N GLN A 221 7.40 16.26 4.95
CA GLN A 221 8.40 17.32 5.21
C GLN A 221 7.84 18.74 5.08
N HIS A 222 6.64 18.90 4.54
CA HIS A 222 6.02 20.20 4.36
C HIS A 222 4.71 20.28 5.15
N LYS A 223 4.77 21.10 6.21
CA LYS A 223 3.71 21.56 7.14
C LYS A 223 3.47 20.71 8.39
N GLU A 224 4.29 20.93 9.42
CA GLU A 224 3.93 20.56 10.81
C GLU A 224 2.71 21.35 11.32
N GLU A 225 2.45 22.55 10.79
CA GLU A 225 1.37 23.44 11.25
C GLU A 225 -0.04 22.95 10.86
N GLU A 226 -0.16 22.16 9.79
CA GLU A 226 -1.46 21.63 9.32
C GLU A 226 -1.76 20.21 9.83
N LYS A 227 -0.80 19.58 10.53
CA LYS A 227 -0.96 18.23 11.08
C LYS A 227 -1.76 18.26 12.38
N SER A 228 -2.73 17.37 12.49
CA SER A 228 -3.42 17.06 13.74
C SER A 228 -2.45 16.48 14.77
N GLU A 229 -2.78 16.57 16.07
CA GLU A 229 -1.93 15.98 17.13
C GLU A 229 -1.61 14.49 16.92
N PRO A 230 -2.56 13.63 16.49
CA PRO A 230 -2.26 12.23 16.19
C PRO A 230 -1.28 12.06 15.03
N GLU A 231 -1.32 12.95 14.03
CA GLU A 231 -0.37 12.93 12.91
C GLU A 231 1.03 13.33 13.39
N LYS A 232 1.14 14.33 14.25
CA LYS A 232 2.42 14.72 14.87
C LYS A 232 3.00 13.59 15.71
N GLU A 233 2.18 12.95 16.54
CA GLU A 233 2.62 11.81 17.35
C GLU A 233 3.08 10.63 16.48
N ALA A 234 2.33 10.31 15.41
CA ALA A 234 2.71 9.26 14.46
C ALA A 234 4.04 9.59 13.75
N ASP A 235 4.22 10.84 13.33
CA ASP A 235 5.44 11.29 12.69
C ASP A 235 6.62 11.29 13.66
N GLU A 236 6.46 11.75 14.90
CA GLU A 236 7.51 11.71 15.93
C GLU A 236 7.94 10.28 16.26
N LEU A 237 6.98 9.36 16.41
CA LEU A 237 7.23 7.93 16.64
C LEU A 237 8.03 7.30 15.49
N THR A 238 7.88 7.84 14.29
CA THR A 238 8.52 7.30 13.08
C THR A 238 9.81 8.06 12.75
N ALA A 239 9.97 9.33 13.15
CA ALA A 239 11.10 10.20 12.81
C ALA A 239 12.46 9.60 13.24
N ALA A 240 12.55 9.09 14.47
CA ALA A 240 13.75 8.42 14.94
C ALA A 240 14.10 7.16 14.13
N ARG A 241 13.08 6.43 13.64
CA ARG A 241 13.26 5.26 12.78
C ARG A 241 13.60 5.66 11.35
N MET A 242 13.07 6.78 10.85
CA MET A 242 13.31 7.28 9.50
C MET A 242 14.76 7.71 9.28
N GLN A 243 15.46 8.17 10.33
CA GLN A 243 16.88 8.54 10.23
C GLN A 243 17.80 7.39 9.80
N SER A 244 17.42 6.13 10.05
CA SER A 244 18.17 4.93 9.68
C SER A 244 17.55 4.12 8.54
N SER A 245 16.47 4.61 7.91
CA SER A 245 15.61 3.79 7.03
C SER A 245 15.47 4.36 5.62
N GLY A 246 16.61 4.49 4.94
CA GLY A 246 16.70 5.07 3.60
C GLY A 246 16.28 6.55 3.56
N SER A 247 16.45 7.18 2.41
CA SER A 247 15.97 8.55 2.16
C SER A 247 14.82 8.53 1.17
N PRO A 248 13.85 9.46 1.28
CA PRO A 248 12.95 9.75 0.18
C PRO A 248 13.70 10.10 -1.12
N GLY A 249 12.95 10.17 -2.21
CA GLY A 249 13.44 10.62 -3.50
C GLY A 249 13.63 12.14 -3.57
N LYS A 250 13.94 12.63 -4.78
CA LYS A 250 13.98 14.05 -5.09
C LYS A 250 12.79 14.41 -5.99
N LEU A 251 12.34 15.65 -5.90
CA LEU A 251 11.32 16.16 -6.83
C LEU A 251 11.81 15.97 -8.27
N ASN A 252 10.96 15.37 -9.11
CA ASN A 252 11.19 15.19 -10.55
C ASN A 252 12.45 14.38 -10.92
N ASP A 253 12.88 13.43 -10.08
CA ASP A 253 14.02 12.56 -10.39
C ASP A 253 13.73 11.43 -11.40
N GLY A 254 12.47 11.28 -11.81
CA GLY A 254 12.04 10.29 -12.81
C GLY A 254 11.95 8.86 -12.29
N LEU A 255 12.18 8.64 -10.99
CA LEU A 255 12.10 7.30 -10.38
C LEU A 255 10.71 6.96 -9.84
N ALA A 256 9.77 7.92 -9.87
CA ALA A 256 8.37 7.64 -9.61
C ALA A 256 7.45 8.30 -10.66
N ASN A 257 6.39 7.59 -11.03
CA ASN A 257 5.43 8.04 -12.04
C ASN A 257 3.99 7.90 -11.53
N LEU A 258 3.14 8.87 -11.88
CA LEU A 258 1.70 8.81 -11.66
C LEU A 258 1.03 8.13 -12.86
N LEU A 259 0.20 7.12 -12.62
CA LEU A 259 -0.78 6.59 -13.56
C LEU A 259 -2.17 6.67 -12.93
N LEU A 260 -3.22 6.78 -13.75
CA LEU A 260 -4.61 6.81 -13.24
C LEU A 260 -5.26 5.43 -13.22
N THR A 261 -4.67 4.47 -13.92
CA THR A 261 -5.16 3.08 -14.06
C THR A 261 -3.96 2.17 -14.39
N LEU A 262 -4.14 0.87 -14.19
CA LEU A 262 -3.19 -0.16 -14.63
C LEU A 262 -3.51 -0.69 -16.04
N GLU A 263 -4.58 -0.19 -16.67
CA GLU A 263 -4.86 -0.43 -18.08
C GLU A 263 -3.74 0.13 -18.96
N ASP A 264 -3.41 -0.60 -20.03
CA ASP A 264 -2.38 -0.22 -21.00
C ASP A 264 -1.03 0.17 -20.38
N PHE A 265 -0.65 -0.51 -19.28
CA PHE A 265 0.60 -0.28 -18.57
C PHE A 265 1.81 -0.28 -19.53
N PRO A 266 2.69 0.74 -19.50
CA PRO A 266 3.75 0.90 -20.50
C PRO A 266 5.00 0.07 -20.15
N TYR A 267 4.92 -1.25 -20.29
CA TYR A 267 5.98 -2.21 -19.92
C TYR A 267 7.38 -1.82 -20.41
N GLU A 268 7.51 -1.38 -21.66
CA GLU A 268 8.80 -1.04 -22.28
C GLU A 268 9.53 0.11 -21.57
N GLN A 269 8.81 1.08 -20.99
CA GLN A 269 9.40 2.18 -20.21
C GLN A 269 10.09 1.70 -18.92
N TYR A 270 9.75 0.49 -18.50
CA TYR A 270 10.32 -0.17 -17.33
C TYR A 270 11.26 -1.32 -17.72
N GLY A 271 11.58 -1.47 -19.01
CA GLY A 271 12.44 -2.56 -19.51
C GLY A 271 11.78 -3.93 -19.46
N ILE A 272 10.46 -4.00 -19.23
CA ILE A 272 9.71 -5.25 -19.13
C ILE A 272 9.24 -5.67 -20.52
N ARG A 273 9.50 -6.92 -20.90
CA ARG A 273 9.10 -7.50 -22.19
C ARG A 273 8.24 -8.75 -21.96
N PRO A 274 6.91 -8.61 -21.93
CA PRO A 274 6.00 -9.75 -21.90
C PRO A 274 6.23 -10.68 -23.12
N ALA A 275 5.98 -11.97 -22.94
CA ALA A 275 6.09 -12.97 -24.01
C ALA A 275 4.91 -12.93 -24.99
#